data_AF-A0A355WIP9-F1
#
_entry.id   AF-A0A355WIP9-F1
#
_cell.length_a   1.000
_cell.length_b   1.000
_cell.length_c   1.000
_cell.angle_alpha   90.00
_cell.angle_beta   90.00
_cell.angle_gamma   90.00
#
_symmetry.space_group_name_H-M   'P 1'
#
loop_
_entity.id
_entity.type
_entity.pdbx_description
1 polymer ?
#
loop_
_entity_poly.entity_id
_entity_poly.type
_entity_poly.pdbx_seq_one_letter_code
_entity_poly.pdbx_strand_id
1 'polypeptide(L)'
;TTRFLGREESVWTSFLYTAAFGTVVATLIVPWFWTTPTLMDAGVMILLGVIGGAGQLCLIKALSVAEAGAIAPFAYIGPVLAATWGMLFFDETPDLWTWVGVVVIIGAGIYVWQREYRVAKSGR
;
A
#
# COMPACT_ATOMS: atom_id res chain seq x y z
N THR A 1 7.00 -30.51 -6.09
CA THR A 1 7.95 -30.25 -5.00
C THR A 1 7.98 -28.77 -4.63
N THR A 2 6.80 -28.14 -4.48
CA THR A 2 6.67 -26.67 -4.47
C THR A 2 5.60 -26.23 -3.46
N ARG A 3 5.56 -26.91 -2.29
CA ARG A 3 4.61 -26.61 -1.21
C ARG A 3 5.30 -26.70 0.16
N PHE A 4 6.46 -26.04 0.32
CA PHE A 4 7.24 -26.13 1.56
C PHE A 4 7.98 -24.84 1.98
N LEU A 5 7.50 -23.66 1.57
CA LEU A 5 8.04 -22.38 2.08
C LEU A 5 7.00 -21.51 2.79
N GLY A 6 5.70 -21.87 2.76
CA GLY A 6 4.62 -21.01 3.26
C GLY A 6 4.35 -21.07 4.77
N ARG A 7 5.12 -21.83 5.56
CA ARG A 7 4.79 -22.08 6.98
C ARG A 7 5.85 -21.60 7.99
N GLU A 8 7.01 -21.12 7.51
CA GLU A 8 8.12 -20.67 8.37
C GLU A 8 8.62 -19.24 8.07
N GLU A 9 8.10 -18.58 7.03
CA GLU A 9 8.31 -17.15 6.81
C GLU A 9 7.60 -16.37 7.91
N SER A 10 8.31 -16.14 9.01
CA SER A 10 7.86 -15.27 10.09
C SER A 10 7.52 -13.91 9.49
N VAL A 11 6.35 -13.38 9.85
CA VAL A 11 5.92 -12.00 9.50
C VAL A 11 7.02 -10.98 9.76
N TRP A 12 7.83 -11.21 10.80
CA TRP A 12 8.98 -10.40 11.16
C TRP A 12 10.11 -10.45 10.13
N THR A 13 10.33 -11.60 9.48
CA THR A 13 11.37 -11.80 8.47
C THR A 13 11.02 -11.06 7.18
N SER A 14 9.78 -11.19 6.68
CA SER A 14 9.35 -10.48 5.47
C SER A 14 9.32 -8.95 5.70
N PHE A 15 8.94 -8.52 6.91
CA PHE A 15 9.02 -7.11 7.31
C PHE A 15 10.47 -6.61 7.35
N LEU A 16 11.37 -7.37 7.98
CA LEU A 16 12.79 -7.03 8.11
C LEU A 16 13.49 -6.98 6.75
N TYR A 17 13.18 -7.90 5.83
CA TYR A 17 13.72 -7.85 4.46
C TYR A 17 13.23 -6.63 3.69
N THR A 18 11.93 -6.30 3.78
CA THR A 18 11.39 -5.11 3.11
C THR A 18 12.01 -3.83 3.67
N ALA A 19 12.11 -3.72 4.99
CA ALA A 19 12.71 -2.56 5.67
C ALA A 19 14.21 -2.46 5.38
N ALA A 20 14.96 -3.57 5.42
CA ALA A 20 16.38 -3.60 5.13
C ALA A 20 16.67 -3.22 3.68
N PHE A 21 15.92 -3.76 2.73
CA PHE A 21 16.04 -3.39 1.32
C PHE A 21 15.76 -1.90 1.11
N GLY A 22 14.66 -1.38 1.66
CA GLY A 22 14.34 0.05 1.60
C GLY A 22 15.42 0.92 2.22
N THR A 23 15.98 0.51 3.35
CA THR A 23 17.06 1.24 4.04
C THR A 23 18.35 1.27 3.22
N VAL A 24 18.76 0.14 2.63
CA VAL A 24 19.95 0.06 1.77
C VAL A 24 19.79 0.96 0.54
N VAL A 25 18.66 0.85 -0.15
CA VAL A 25 18.37 1.66 -1.34
C VAL A 25 18.33 3.15 -0.99
N ALA A 26 17.64 3.52 0.10
CA ALA A 26 17.58 4.91 0.54
C ALA A 26 18.96 5.45 0.92
N THR A 27 19.77 4.67 1.66
CA THR A 27 21.14 5.06 2.06
C THR A 27 22.04 5.30 0.87
N LEU A 28 21.89 4.51 -0.20
CA LEU A 28 22.61 4.73 -1.44
C LEU A 28 22.17 6.04 -2.10
N ILE A 29 20.87 6.36 -2.16
CA ILE A 29 20.36 7.55 -2.89
C ILE A 29 20.60 8.87 -2.12
N VAL A 30 20.46 8.85 -0.79
CA VAL A 30 20.58 10.00 0.11
C VAL A 30 21.80 10.92 -0.15
N PRO A 31 23.04 10.43 -0.37
CA PRO A 31 24.19 11.30 -0.62
C PRO A 31 24.05 12.19 -1.87
N TRP A 32 23.21 11.84 -2.84
CA TRP A 32 23.00 12.65 -4.04
C TRP A 32 21.99 13.79 -3.86
N PHE A 33 21.09 13.69 -2.88
CA PHE A 33 19.98 14.65 -2.67
C PHE A 33 19.92 15.15 -1.22
N TRP A 34 21.07 15.21 -0.54
CA TRP A 34 21.12 15.55 0.88
C TRP A 34 20.55 16.94 1.17
N THR A 35 19.42 16.97 1.88
CA THR A 35 18.84 18.16 2.50
C THR A 35 18.89 18.01 4.01
N THR A 36 19.42 18.99 4.73
CA THR A 36 19.50 18.92 6.20
C THR A 36 18.09 18.93 6.80
N PRO A 37 17.65 17.83 7.45
CA PRO A 37 16.31 17.76 7.99
C PRO A 37 16.18 18.72 9.18
N THR A 38 15.06 19.45 9.24
CA THR A 38 14.70 20.19 10.44
C THR A 38 14.16 19.24 11.52
N LEU A 39 14.03 19.72 12.76
CA LEU A 39 13.50 18.89 13.86
C LEU A 39 12.04 18.46 13.60
N MET A 40 11.27 19.27 12.86
CA MET A 40 9.93 18.91 12.41
C MET A 40 9.98 17.77 11.40
N ASP A 41 10.87 17.85 10.41
CA ASP A 41 11.02 16.80 9.40
C ASP A 41 11.40 15.46 10.03
N ALA A 42 12.31 15.49 11.01
CA ALA A 42 12.69 14.28 11.77
C ALA A 42 11.48 13.65 12.50
N GLY A 43 10.62 14.48 13.10
CA GLY A 43 9.38 14.01 13.73
C GLY A 43 8.41 13.36 12.74
N VAL A 44 8.20 14.00 11.58
CA VAL A 44 7.35 13.48 10.52
C VAL A 44 7.92 12.19 9.91
N MET A 45 9.24 12.10 9.73
CA MET A 45 9.90 10.88 9.24
C MET A 45 9.71 9.69 10.18
N ILE A 46 9.82 9.89 11.50
CA ILE A 46 9.54 8.84 12.49
C ILE A 46 8.09 8.41 12.40
N LEU A 47 7.16 9.38 12.33
CA LEU A 47 5.73 9.11 12.28
C LEU A 47 5.33 8.36 11.01
N LEU A 48 5.90 8.73 9.85
CA LEU A 48 5.78 7.99 8.60
C LEU A 48 6.35 6.57 8.71
N GLY A 49 7.52 6.41 9.33
CA GLY A 49 8.12 5.09 9.55
C GLY A 49 7.24 4.17 10.41
N VAL A 50 6.64 4.71 11.48
CA VAL A 50 5.74 3.96 12.36
C VAL A 50 4.44 3.59 11.64
N ILE A 51 3.79 4.54 10.97
CA ILE A 51 2.52 4.30 10.25
C ILE A 51 2.75 3.35 9.07
N GLY A 52 3.76 3.60 8.24
CA GLY A 52 4.11 2.76 7.10
C GLY A 52 4.52 1.36 7.55
N GLY A 53 5.31 1.26 8.63
CA GLY A 53 5.70 -0.02 9.21
C GLY A 53 4.50 -0.81 9.75
N ALA A 54 3.60 -0.16 10.48
CA ALA A 54 2.36 -0.77 10.97
C ALA A 54 1.44 -1.23 9.82
N GLY A 55 1.32 -0.42 8.76
CA GLY A 55 0.58 -0.76 7.55
C GLY A 55 1.17 -1.98 6.84
N GLN A 56 2.49 -2.04 6.70
CA GLN A 56 3.20 -3.17 6.10
C GLN A 56 3.00 -4.46 6.92
N LEU A 57 3.10 -4.38 8.26
CA LEU A 57 2.82 -5.51 9.14
C LEU A 57 1.38 -5.98 9.02
N CYS A 58 0.41 -5.06 8.94
CA CYS A 58 -0.99 -5.38 8.73
C CYS A 58 -1.21 -6.10 7.39
N LEU A 59 -0.56 -5.65 6.32
CA LEU A 59 -0.62 -6.27 5.00
C LEU A 59 -0.04 -7.68 5.00
N ILE A 60 1.16 -7.88 5.59
CA ILE A 60 1.79 -9.19 5.69
C ILE A 60 0.91 -10.14 6.52
N LYS A 61 0.35 -9.65 7.63
CA LYS A 61 -0.62 -10.41 8.45
C LYS A 61 -1.85 -10.79 7.65
N ALA A 62 -2.46 -9.86 6.91
CA ALA A 62 -3.62 -10.14 6.08
C ALA A 62 -3.33 -11.24 5.05
N LEU A 63 -2.21 -11.14 4.33
CA LEU A 63 -1.77 -12.13 3.34
C LEU A 63 -1.45 -13.50 3.97
N SER A 64 -1.05 -13.53 5.24
CA SER A 64 -0.81 -14.79 5.96
C SER A 64 -2.08 -15.51 6.42
N VAL A 65 -3.20 -14.78 6.55
CA VAL A 65 -4.47 -15.29 7.09
C VAL A 65 -5.52 -15.51 6.00
N ALA A 66 -5.53 -14.72 4.93
CA ALA A 66 -6.49 -14.79 3.84
C ALA A 66 -5.78 -15.01 2.48
N GLU A 67 -6.41 -15.80 1.60
CA GLU A 67 -5.90 -16.02 0.24
C GLU A 67 -5.78 -14.69 -0.52
N ALA A 68 -4.70 -14.53 -1.29
CA ALA A 68 -4.41 -13.30 -2.04
C ALA A 68 -5.59 -12.82 -2.92
N GLY A 69 -6.45 -13.73 -3.37
CA GLY A 69 -7.65 -13.42 -4.14
C GLY A 69 -8.74 -12.66 -3.37
N ALA A 70 -8.80 -12.79 -2.04
CA ALA A 70 -9.73 -12.03 -1.18
C ALA A 70 -9.19 -10.64 -0.79
N ILE A 71 -7.86 -10.46 -0.85
CA ILE A 71 -7.18 -9.20 -0.51
C ILE A 71 -7.05 -8.28 -1.73
N ALA A 72 -7.01 -8.83 -2.95
CA ALA A 72 -6.92 -8.06 -4.19
C ALA A 72 -7.97 -6.92 -4.29
N PRO A 73 -9.27 -7.12 -3.96
CA PRO A 73 -10.27 -6.05 -3.88
C PRO A 73 -9.88 -4.86 -3.00
N PHE A 74 -9.29 -5.14 -1.82
CA PHE A 74 -8.91 -4.11 -0.86
C PHE A 74 -7.70 -3.29 -1.33
N ALA A 75 -6.78 -3.91 -2.07
CA ALA A 75 -5.64 -3.21 -2.64
C ALA A 75 -6.07 -2.12 -3.64
N TYR A 76 -7.19 -2.29 -4.34
CA TYR A 76 -7.73 -1.28 -5.27
C TYR A 76 -8.32 -0.05 -4.58
N ILE A 77 -8.65 -0.13 -3.28
CA ILE A 77 -9.13 1.02 -2.50
C ILE A 77 -7.97 1.97 -2.13
N GLY A 78 -6.74 1.44 -2.03
CA GLY A 78 -5.55 2.22 -1.71
C GLY A 78 -5.34 3.44 -2.60
N PRO A 79 -5.33 3.28 -3.94
CA PRO A 79 -5.28 4.40 -4.88
C PRO A 79 -6.43 5.41 -4.74
N VAL A 80 -7.65 4.96 -4.43
CA VAL A 80 -8.81 5.86 -4.21
C VAL A 80 -8.55 6.77 -3.02
N LEU A 81 -8.11 6.18 -1.90
CA LEU A 81 -7.80 6.91 -0.69
C LEU A 81 -6.63 7.85 -0.93
N ALA A 82 -5.55 7.38 -1.54
CA ALA A 82 -4.39 8.22 -1.87
C ALA A 82 -4.79 9.46 -2.70
N ALA A 83 -5.65 9.29 -3.71
CA ALA A 83 -6.17 10.41 -4.49
C ALA A 83 -7.02 11.37 -3.65
N THR A 84 -7.84 10.84 -2.74
CA THR A 84 -8.67 11.65 -1.83
C THR A 84 -7.81 12.47 -0.85
N TRP A 85 -6.78 11.86 -0.26
CA TRP A 85 -5.83 12.54 0.63
C TRP A 85 -4.99 13.57 -0.13
N GLY A 86 -4.59 13.27 -1.37
CA GLY A 86 -3.90 14.22 -2.26
C GLY A 86 -4.72 15.49 -2.47
N MET A 87 -5.99 15.34 -2.85
CA MET A 87 -6.90 16.47 -3.06
C MET A 87 -7.14 17.29 -1.78
N LEU A 88 -7.24 16.64 -0.62
CA LEU A 88 -7.56 17.32 0.65
C LEU A 88 -6.37 18.05 1.27
N PHE A 89 -5.15 17.52 1.16
CA PHE A 89 -3.98 18.05 1.89
C PHE A 89 -3.04 18.87 1.02
N PHE A 90 -3.00 18.62 -0.29
CA PHE A 90 -2.06 19.27 -1.19
C PHE A 90 -2.71 20.34 -2.08
N ASP A 91 -4.04 20.54 -1.96
CA ASP A 91 -4.85 21.49 -2.75
C ASP A 91 -4.52 21.41 -4.25
N GLU A 92 -4.17 20.21 -4.70
CA GLU A 92 -3.62 19.95 -6.01
C GLU A 92 -4.78 19.95 -7.00
N THR A 93 -4.95 21.07 -7.71
CA THR A 93 -6.03 21.22 -8.69
C THR A 93 -5.90 20.12 -9.75
N PRO A 94 -6.88 19.20 -9.86
CA PRO A 94 -6.73 18.01 -10.69
C PRO A 94 -6.52 18.39 -12.17
N ASP A 95 -5.35 18.06 -12.71
CA ASP A 95 -5.09 18.15 -14.14
C ASP A 95 -5.91 17.08 -14.90
N LEU A 96 -5.99 17.17 -16.23
CA LEU A 96 -6.81 16.27 -17.06
C LEU A 96 -6.48 14.78 -16.80
N TRP A 97 -5.21 14.48 -16.49
CA TRP A 97 -4.73 13.15 -16.13
C TRP A 97 -5.24 12.65 -14.77
N THR A 98 -5.43 13.53 -13.80
CA THR A 98 -6.01 13.18 -12.50
C THR A 98 -7.49 12.78 -12.67
N TRP A 99 -8.23 13.48 -13.53
CA TRP A 99 -9.60 13.09 -13.88
C TRP A 99 -9.68 11.72 -14.54
N VAL A 100 -8.76 11.39 -15.44
CA VAL A 100 -8.65 10.05 -16.03
C VAL A 100 -8.37 9.00 -14.95
N GLY A 101 -7.44 9.28 -14.03
CA GLY A 101 -7.16 8.43 -12.88
C GLY A 101 -8.40 8.17 -12.01
N VAL A 102 -9.17 9.22 -11.70
CA VAL A 102 -10.42 9.13 -10.93
C VAL A 102 -11.45 8.23 -11.65
N VAL A 103 -11.63 8.40 -12.96
CA VAL A 103 -12.57 7.57 -13.75
C VAL A 103 -12.15 6.10 -13.75
N VAL A 104 -10.85 5.80 -13.93
CA VAL A 104 -10.32 4.44 -13.89
C VAL A 104 -10.51 3.81 -12.51
N ILE A 105 -10.26 4.57 -11.45
CA ILE A 105 -10.44 4.15 -10.06
C ILE A 105 -11.93 3.84 -9.77
N ILE A 106 -12.84 4.73 -10.14
CA ILE A 106 -14.29 4.52 -9.97
C ILE A 106 -14.74 3.30 -10.77
N GLY A 107 -14.27 3.14 -12.02
CA GLY A 107 -14.57 1.98 -12.86
C GLY A 107 -14.09 0.66 -12.26
N ALA A 108 -12.87 0.65 -11.70
CA ALA A 108 -12.34 -0.51 -10.97
C ALA A 108 -13.16 -0.82 -9.72
N GLY A 109 -13.58 0.20 -8.96
CA GLY A 109 -14.44 0.03 -7.79
C GLY A 109 -15.80 -0.58 -8.13
N ILE A 110 -16.43 -0.11 -9.21
CA ILE A 110 -17.70 -0.66 -9.71
C ILE A 110 -17.52 -2.11 -10.18
N TYR A 111 -16.45 -2.41 -10.92
CA TYR A 111 -16.16 -3.77 -11.39
C TYR A 111 -15.97 -4.75 -10.23
N VAL A 112 -15.21 -4.36 -9.21
CA VAL A 112 -15.01 -5.16 -8.00
C VAL A 112 -16.35 -5.39 -7.29
N TRP A 113 -17.15 -4.34 -7.10
CA TRP A 113 -18.47 -4.47 -6.47
C TRP A 113 -19.39 -5.44 -7.24
N GLN A 114 -19.39 -5.36 -8.57
CA GLN A 114 -20.15 -6.29 -9.42
C GLN A 114 -19.64 -7.73 -9.34
N ARG A 115 -18.31 -7.93 -9.24
CA ARG A 115 -17.71 -9.26 -9.06
C ARG A 115 -18.12 -9.87 -7.73
N GLU A 116 -17.99 -9.13 -6.64
CA GLU A 116 -18.38 -9.60 -5.30
C GLU A 116 -19.89 -9.92 -5.23
N TYR A 117 -20.73 -9.08 -5.84
CA TYR A 117 -22.17 -9.33 -5.93
C TYR A 117 -22.51 -10.60 -6.73
N ARG A 118 -21.75 -10.89 -7.79
CA ARG A 118 -21.92 -12.11 -8.60
C ARG A 118 -21.47 -13.38 -7.87
N VAL A 119 -20.36 -13.33 -7.14
CA VAL A 119 -19.87 -14.47 -6.34
C VAL A 119 -20.83 -14.78 -5.18
N ALA A 120 -21.35 -13.75 -4.50
CA ALA A 120 -22.34 -13.93 -3.44
C ALA A 120 -23.66 -14.55 -3.93
N LYS A 121 -24.02 -14.36 -5.20
CA LYS A 121 -25.23 -14.94 -5.81
C LYS A 121 -25.04 -16.37 -6.34
N SER A 122 -23.79 -16.80 -6.57
CA SER A 122 -23.44 -18.15 -7.04
C SER A 122 -23.33 -19.19 -5.91
N GLY A 123 -23.29 -18.75 -4.64
CA GLY A 123 -23.22 -19.62 -3.46
C GLY A 123 -24.58 -19.93 -2.81
N ARG A 124 -25.69 -19.68 -3.51
CA ARG A 124 -27.06 -19.96 -3.06
C ARG A 124 -27.72 -20.99 -3.95
#